data_AF-A0AAE2EKQ5-F1
#
_entry.id   AF-A0AAE2EKQ5-F1
#
_cell.length_a   1.000
_cell.length_b   1.000
_cell.length_c   1.000
_cell.angle_alpha   90.00
_cell.angle_beta   90.00
_cell.angle_gamma   90.00
#
_symmetry.space_group_name_H-M   'P 1'
#
loop_
_entity.id
_entity.type
_entity.pdbx_description
1 polymer ?
#
loop_
_entity_poly.entity_id
_entity_poly.type
_entity_poly.pdbx_seq_one_letter_code
_entity_poly.pdbx_strand_id
1 'polypeptide(L)'
;MLVIEGKREKSIRLERFIRMELLNSNLLVIDAVGERKFLDPGWMNIWYADVNQSTEELILAFKANYEKTFSKFEWIALYLNAPESDLEIIKELDRLYPQNFIVTIQSNKNLTNYFV
;
A
#
# COMPACT_ATOMS: atom_id res chain seq x y z
N MET A 1 3.33 11.34 2.40
CA MET A 1 2.76 10.28 1.53
C MET A 1 3.10 10.41 0.03
N LEU A 2 3.36 9.27 -0.64
CA LEU A 2 3.34 9.07 -2.10
C LEU A 2 2.10 8.27 -2.51
N VAL A 3 1.47 8.62 -3.64
CA VAL A 3 0.25 7.96 -4.13
C VAL A 3 0.51 7.34 -5.51
N ILE A 4 0.22 6.04 -5.66
CA ILE A 4 0.30 5.31 -6.92
C ILE A 4 -1.12 5.02 -7.41
N GLU A 5 -1.54 5.74 -8.43
CA GLU A 5 -2.87 5.61 -9.03
C GLU A 5 -2.87 4.59 -10.17
N GLY A 6 -3.93 3.76 -10.25
CA GLY A 6 -4.18 2.93 -11.43
C GLY A 6 -5.24 1.83 -11.25
N LYS A 7 -5.71 1.25 -12.36
CA LYS A 7 -6.56 0.05 -12.36
C LYS A 7 -5.77 -1.25 -12.53
N ARG A 8 -4.78 -1.25 -13.43
CA ARG A 8 -3.89 -2.37 -13.73
C ARG A 8 -2.45 -1.96 -13.43
N GLU A 9 -1.59 -2.92 -13.13
CA GLU A 9 -0.13 -2.74 -12.95
C GLU A 9 0.34 -1.92 -11.74
N LYS A 10 -0.54 -1.59 -10.77
CA LYS A 10 -0.13 -0.93 -9.52
C LYS A 10 0.98 -1.70 -8.79
N SER A 11 0.89 -3.03 -8.77
CA SER A 11 1.92 -3.91 -8.19
C SER A 11 3.27 -3.75 -8.88
N ILE A 12 3.31 -3.67 -10.22
CA ILE A 12 4.54 -3.49 -10.98
C ILE A 12 5.18 -2.13 -10.69
N ARG A 13 4.36 -1.07 -10.65
CA ARG A 13 4.85 0.29 -10.36
C ARG A 13 5.38 0.40 -8.93
N LEU A 14 4.66 -0.16 -7.97
CA LEU A 14 5.09 -0.20 -6.57
C LEU A 14 6.38 -0.99 -6.43
N GLU A 15 6.45 -2.20 -6.99
CA GLU A 15 7.66 -3.04 -6.94
C GLU A 15 8.87 -2.31 -7.55
N ARG A 16 8.71 -1.73 -8.74
CA ARG A 16 9.78 -1.00 -9.41
C ARG A 16 10.27 0.19 -8.58
N PHE A 17 9.35 0.95 -8.00
CA PHE A 17 9.68 2.07 -7.13
C PHE A 17 10.48 1.60 -5.91
N ILE A 18 10.01 0.55 -5.22
CA ILE A 18 10.71 0.02 -4.04
C ILE A 18 12.12 -0.46 -4.43
N ARG A 19 12.26 -1.23 -5.51
CA ARG A 19 13.56 -1.75 -5.94
C ARG A 19 14.56 -0.67 -6.32
N MET A 20 14.09 0.42 -6.92
CA MET A 20 14.95 1.51 -7.37
C MET A 20 15.33 2.45 -6.22
N GLU A 21 14.38 2.77 -5.35
CA GLU A 21 14.52 3.89 -4.41
C GLU A 21 14.63 3.44 -2.95
N LEU A 22 14.07 2.28 -2.58
CA LEU A 22 13.88 1.86 -1.18
C LEU A 22 14.49 0.50 -0.84
N LEU A 23 15.32 -0.08 -1.72
CA LEU A 23 15.86 -1.43 -1.53
C LEU A 23 16.66 -1.58 -0.23
N ASN A 24 17.34 -0.51 0.19
CA ASN A 24 18.15 -0.49 1.42
C ASN A 24 17.42 0.19 2.60
N SER A 25 16.14 0.53 2.44
CA SER A 25 15.32 1.17 3.47
C SER A 25 14.56 0.13 4.29
N ASN A 26 14.26 0.46 5.54
CA ASN A 26 13.42 -0.39 6.36
C ASN A 26 11.93 -0.21 6.00
N LEU A 27 11.51 -0.92 4.96
CA LEU A 27 10.16 -0.87 4.40
C LEU A 27 9.32 -2.08 4.82
N LEU A 28 8.05 -1.82 5.13
CA LEU A 28 6.99 -2.83 5.21
C LEU A 28 5.97 -2.61 4.11
N VAL A 29 5.61 -3.67 3.38
CA VAL A 29 4.45 -3.69 2.50
C VAL A 29 3.27 -4.32 3.24
N ILE A 30 2.14 -3.62 3.29
CA ILE A 30 0.85 -4.14 3.75
C ILE A 30 0.07 -4.54 2.50
N ASP A 31 -0.03 -5.84 2.23
CA ASP A 31 -0.74 -6.39 1.09
C ASP A 31 -2.19 -6.74 1.46
N ALA A 32 -3.13 -5.93 0.99
CA ALA A 32 -4.57 -6.13 1.16
C ALA A 32 -5.27 -6.62 -0.11
N VAL A 33 -4.52 -7.01 -1.13
CA VAL A 33 -5.06 -7.43 -2.43
C VAL A 33 -4.74 -8.91 -2.70
N GLY A 34 -3.73 -9.46 -2.01
CA GLY A 34 -3.29 -10.84 -2.17
C GLY A 34 -2.47 -11.01 -3.45
N GLU A 35 -1.59 -10.07 -3.76
CA GLU A 35 -0.80 -10.09 -4.99
C GLU A 35 0.31 -11.14 -4.90
N ARG A 36 0.21 -12.15 -5.77
CA ARG A 36 1.13 -13.29 -5.76
C ARG A 36 2.58 -12.90 -6.05
N LYS A 37 2.81 -11.76 -6.70
CA LYS A 37 4.17 -11.26 -6.98
C LYS A 37 4.94 -10.84 -5.73
N PHE A 38 4.25 -10.53 -4.64
CA PHE A 38 4.90 -10.28 -3.36
C PHE A 38 5.23 -11.57 -2.59
N LEU A 39 4.77 -12.75 -3.06
CA LEU A 39 5.01 -14.04 -2.39
C LEU A 39 6.44 -14.57 -2.53
N ASP A 40 7.37 -13.82 -3.13
CA ASP A 40 8.82 -14.12 -3.10
C ASP A 40 9.57 -13.07 -2.25
N PRO A 41 9.53 -13.20 -0.90
CA PRO A 41 9.74 -12.12 0.05
C PRO A 41 11.22 -11.91 0.43
N GLY A 42 12.18 -12.58 -0.22
CA GLY A 42 13.58 -12.57 0.23
C GLY A 42 14.24 -11.19 0.32
N TRP A 43 13.62 -10.17 -0.28
CA TRP A 43 14.13 -8.80 -0.36
C TRP A 43 13.20 -7.74 0.27
N MET A 44 12.05 -8.11 0.85
CA MET A 44 11.13 -7.14 1.48
C MET A 44 10.36 -7.71 2.68
N ASN A 45 9.97 -6.86 3.62
CA ASN A 45 9.05 -7.25 4.69
C ASN A 45 7.61 -7.07 4.21
N ILE A 46 6.79 -8.11 4.37
CA ILE A 46 5.38 -8.07 3.98
C ILE A 46 4.50 -8.51 5.15
N TRP A 47 3.42 -7.76 5.35
CA TRP A 47 2.31 -8.14 6.21
C TRP A 47 1.07 -8.33 5.33
N TYR A 48 0.51 -9.54 5.35
CA TYR A 48 -0.67 -9.89 4.54
C TYR A 48 -1.93 -9.58 5.33
N ALA A 49 -2.73 -8.64 4.83
CA ALA A 49 -4.06 -8.34 5.34
C ALA A 49 -5.10 -9.31 4.75
N ASP A 50 -6.29 -9.37 5.34
CA ASP A 50 -7.40 -10.06 4.72
C ASP A 50 -7.88 -9.23 3.51
N VAL A 51 -7.92 -9.87 2.34
CA VAL A 51 -8.27 -9.23 1.05
C VAL A 51 -9.71 -8.71 0.99
N ASN A 52 -10.56 -9.10 1.94
CA ASN A 52 -11.93 -8.64 2.03
C ASN A 52 -12.11 -7.42 2.96
N GLN A 53 -11.05 -6.95 3.61
CA GLN A 53 -11.13 -5.80 4.52
C GLN A 53 -11.36 -4.49 3.75
N SER A 54 -12.22 -3.64 4.31
CA SER A 54 -12.35 -2.25 3.86
C SER A 54 -11.08 -1.44 4.20
N THR A 55 -10.94 -0.26 3.60
CA THR A 55 -9.82 0.64 3.93
C THR A 55 -9.83 1.04 5.41
N GLU A 56 -11.01 1.29 5.99
CA GLU A 56 -11.17 1.60 7.41
C GLU A 56 -10.77 0.43 8.31
N GLU A 57 -11.20 -0.79 7.98
CA GLU A 57 -10.83 -2.00 8.72
C GLU A 57 -9.33 -2.24 8.69
N LEU A 58 -8.69 -2.00 7.54
CA LEU A 58 -7.25 -2.09 7.40
C LEU A 58 -6.52 -1.02 8.22
N ILE A 59 -7.04 0.20 8.26
CA ILE A 59 -6.49 1.27 9.11
C ILE A 59 -6.63 0.92 10.59
N LEU A 60 -7.75 0.32 11.01
CA LEU A 60 -7.92 -0.16 12.38
C LEU A 60 -6.92 -1.28 12.71
N ALA A 61 -6.71 -2.22 11.79
CA ALA A 61 -5.70 -3.27 11.92
C ALA A 61 -4.29 -2.68 12.00
N PHE A 62 -4.00 -1.65 11.21
CA PHE A 62 -2.75 -0.90 11.29
C PHE A 62 -2.52 -0.32 12.68
N LYS A 63 -3.49 0.44 13.20
CA LYS A 63 -3.43 1.07 14.52
C LYS A 63 -3.23 0.05 15.63
N ALA A 64 -3.93 -1.09 15.57
CA ALA A 64 -3.85 -2.15 16.57
C ALA A 64 -2.47 -2.84 16.61
N ASN A 65 -1.77 -2.92 15.46
CA ASN A 65 -0.48 -3.58 15.34
C ASN A 65 0.72 -2.62 15.35
N TYR A 66 0.46 -1.31 15.40
CA TYR A 66 1.48 -0.28 15.22
C TYR A 66 2.66 -0.44 16.19
N GLU A 67 2.40 -0.36 17.49
CA GLU A 67 3.45 -0.39 18.52
C GLU A 67 4.26 -1.69 18.51
N LYS A 68 3.59 -2.82 18.24
CA LYS A 68 4.20 -4.15 18.33
C LYS A 68 5.00 -4.52 17.09
N THR A 69 4.57 -4.04 15.92
CA THR A 69 5.05 -4.58 14.64
C THR A 69 5.52 -3.47 13.71
N PHE A 70 4.76 -2.40 13.56
CA PHE A 70 4.94 -1.45 12.44
C PHE A 70 5.83 -0.25 12.79
N SER A 71 5.94 0.10 14.06
CA SER A 71 6.70 1.26 14.57
C SER A 71 8.18 1.27 14.18
N LYS A 72 8.78 0.09 13.97
CA LYS A 72 10.20 -0.06 13.61
C LYS A 72 10.52 0.26 12.15
N PHE A 73 9.53 0.27 11.26
CA PHE A 73 9.74 0.54 9.84
C PHE A 73 9.75 2.05 9.59
N GLU A 74 10.59 2.50 8.66
CA GLU A 74 10.67 3.90 8.22
C GLU A 74 9.63 4.19 7.14
N TRP A 75 9.37 3.20 6.30
CA TRP A 75 8.43 3.28 5.20
C TRP A 75 7.33 2.22 5.35
N ILE A 76 6.09 2.62 5.03
CA ILE A 76 4.95 1.72 4.95
C ILE A 76 4.31 1.86 3.57
N ALA A 77 4.28 0.78 2.81
CA ALA A 77 3.57 0.71 1.53
C ALA A 77 2.21 0.01 1.72
N LEU A 78 1.13 0.78 1.66
CA LEU A 78 -0.23 0.29 1.69
C LEU A 78 -0.64 -0.13 0.27
N TYR A 79 -0.55 -1.43 -0.01
CA TYR A 79 -1.02 -1.99 -1.28
C TYR A 79 -2.51 -2.34 -1.15
N LEU A 80 -3.33 -1.39 -1.58
CA LEU A 80 -4.78 -1.40 -1.41
C LEU A 80 -5.52 -1.41 -2.75
N ASN A 81 -6.74 -1.93 -2.68
CA ASN A 81 -7.74 -1.78 -3.73
C ASN A 81 -8.75 -0.65 -3.43
N ALA A 82 -8.30 0.39 -2.74
CA ALA A 82 -9.15 1.49 -2.27
C ALA A 82 -9.56 2.45 -3.40
N PRO A 83 -10.82 2.91 -3.47
CA PRO A 83 -11.23 4.00 -4.36
C PRO A 83 -10.58 5.34 -3.99
N GLU A 84 -10.58 6.30 -4.93
CA GLU A 84 -10.05 7.66 -4.68
C GLU A 84 -10.68 8.37 -3.48
N SER A 85 -11.94 8.05 -3.14
CA SER A 85 -12.65 8.61 -1.97
C SER A 85 -11.97 8.33 -0.65
N ASP A 86 -11.27 7.21 -0.54
CA ASP A 86 -10.68 6.73 0.72
C ASP A 86 -9.33 7.42 1.01
N LEU A 87 -8.82 8.19 0.03
CA LEU A 87 -7.55 8.88 0.16
C LEU A 87 -7.53 9.84 1.35
N GLU A 88 -8.67 10.43 1.72
CA GLU A 88 -8.72 11.35 2.87
C GLU A 88 -8.47 10.61 4.19
N ILE A 89 -9.04 9.42 4.37
CA ILE A 89 -8.82 8.59 5.56
C ILE A 89 -7.34 8.16 5.65
N ILE A 90 -6.72 7.87 4.51
CA ILE A 90 -5.29 7.52 4.45
C ILE A 90 -4.40 8.75 4.74
N LYS A 91 -4.78 9.96 4.30
CA LYS A 91 -4.06 11.18 4.67
C LYS A 91 -4.13 11.46 6.17
N GLU A 92 -5.27 11.19 6.80
CA GLU A 92 -5.37 11.28 8.25
C GLU A 92 -4.40 10.32 8.93
N LEU A 93 -4.24 9.10 8.40
CA LEU A 93 -3.22 8.17 8.87
C LEU A 93 -1.79 8.75 8.71
N ASP A 94 -1.43 9.27 7.53
CA ASP A 94 -0.11 9.89 7.26
C ASP A 94 0.21 11.06 8.21
N ARG A 95 -0.81 11.80 8.68
CA ARG A 95 -0.63 12.88 9.66
C ARG A 95 -0.37 12.40 11.10
N LEU A 96 -0.82 11.20 11.44
CA LEU A 96 -0.77 10.68 12.81
C LEU A 96 0.52 9.90 13.11
N TYR A 97 1.23 9.45 12.09
CA TYR A 97 2.33 8.51 12.21
C TYR A 97 3.61 9.06 11.56
N PRO A 98 4.80 8.83 12.17
CA PRO A 98 6.05 9.39 11.68
C PRO A 98 6.60 8.73 10.41
N GLN A 99 6.03 7.59 9.99
CA GLN A 99 6.48 6.85 8.82
C GLN A 99 6.16 7.56 7.52
N ASN A 100 6.99 7.30 6.52
CA ASN A 100 6.69 7.70 5.15
C ASN A 100 5.73 6.67 4.52
N PHE A 101 4.57 7.13 4.08
CA PHE A 101 3.59 6.26 3.44
C PHE A 101 3.69 6.26 1.92
N ILE A 102 3.57 5.08 1.32
CA ILE A 102 3.20 4.88 -0.09
C ILE A 102 1.84 4.24 -0.09
N VAL A 103 0.89 4.73 -0.87
CA VAL A 103 -0.43 4.12 -1.00
C VAL A 103 -0.81 3.89 -2.44
N THR A 104 -1.47 2.77 -2.71
CA THR A 104 -2.00 2.49 -4.04
C THR A 104 -3.52 2.68 -4.06
N ILE A 105 -4.03 3.51 -4.97
CA ILE A 105 -5.47 3.76 -5.11
C ILE A 105 -5.98 3.37 -6.48
N GLN A 106 -7.22 2.88 -6.55
CA GLN A 106 -7.94 2.66 -7.80
C GLN A 106 -8.42 4.00 -8.36
N SER A 107 -7.78 4.44 -9.43
CA SER A 107 -8.22 5.60 -10.20
C SER A 107 -8.87 5.18 -11.52
N ASN A 108 -9.94 5.88 -11.88
CA ASN A 108 -10.59 5.78 -13.18
C ASN A 108 -10.00 6.72 -14.24
N LYS A 109 -9.02 7.58 -13.90
CA LYS A 109 -8.52 8.68 -14.75
C LYS A 109 -7.83 8.28 -16.07
N ASN A 110 -7.78 6.99 -16.42
CA ASN A 110 -7.23 6.52 -17.71
C ASN A 110 -8.14 5.47 -18.38
N LEU A 111 -9.45 5.50 -18.14
CA LEU A 111 -10.41 4.68 -18.87
C LEU A 111 -10.57 5.19 -20.32
N THR A 112 -9.73 4.70 -21.23
CA THR A 112 -10.19 4.45 -22.59
C THR A 112 -10.87 3.08 -22.56
N ASN A 113 -12.20 3.07 -22.44
CA ASN A 113 -12.97 1.87 -22.75
C ASN A 113 -12.77 1.57 -24.24
N TYR A 114 -11.76 0.76 -24.58
CA TYR A 114 -11.75 0.06 -25.85
C TYR A 114 -12.76 -1.08 -25.74
N PHE A 115 -14.00 -0.78 -26.10
CA PHE A 115 -14.90 -1.80 -26.62
C PHE A 115 -14.40 -2.15 -28.02
N VAL A 116 -13.88 -3.36 -28.21
CA VAL A 116 -13.72 -3.99 -29.53
C VAL A 116 -14.87 -4.95 -29.72
#